data_AF-A0A9E3F1G3-F1
#
_entry.id   AF-A0A9E3F1G3-F1
#
_cell.length_a   1.000
_cell.length_b   1.000
_cell.length_c   1.000
_cell.angle_alpha   90.00
_cell.angle_beta   90.00
_cell.angle_gamma   90.00
#
_symmetry.space_group_name_H-M   'P 1'
#
loop_
_entity.id
_entity.type
_entity.pdbx_description
1 polymer ?
#
loop_
_entity_poly.entity_id
_entity_poly.type
_entity_poly.pdbx_seq_one_letter_code
_entity_poly.pdbx_strand_id
1 'polypeptide(L)'
;MASASDIRRTFLEFFRREGHEVVASSPLVPRNDPTLMFTNAGMVQFKNVFTGLEKRAYSRASTAQKCVRAGGKHNDLENVGYTARHHTFFEMLGNFSFGDYFKERAIELAWNLLTRDYGLPKEKLLVTVYHDDDEAFGHWKKIAGLPDQKIIRIP
;
A
#
# COMPACT_ATOMS: atom_id res chain seq x y z
N MET A 1 15.61 18.21 -3.01
CA MET A 1 15.11 17.01 -2.30
C MET A 1 13.59 17.11 -2.28
N ALA A 2 12.85 16.07 -2.66
CA ALA A 2 11.38 16.14 -2.71
C ALA A 2 10.81 16.28 -1.28
N SER A 3 9.82 17.14 -1.08
CA SER A 3 9.13 17.22 0.21
C SER A 3 8.19 16.03 0.41
N ALA A 4 7.76 15.77 1.65
CA ALA A 4 6.72 14.76 1.92
C ALA A 4 5.43 15.03 1.14
N SER A 5 5.10 16.32 0.92
CA SER A 5 3.95 16.73 0.10
C SER A 5 4.15 16.37 -1.37
N ASP A 6 5.36 16.57 -1.91
CA ASP A 6 5.69 16.19 -3.29
C ASP A 6 5.60 14.67 -3.48
N ILE A 7 6.15 13.88 -2.55
CA ILE A 7 6.08 12.42 -2.59
C ILE A 7 4.63 11.93 -2.60
N ARG A 8 3.79 12.48 -1.72
CA ARG A 8 2.34 12.19 -1.67
C ARG A 8 1.66 12.54 -3.00
N ARG A 9 1.93 13.73 -3.53
CA ARG A 9 1.34 14.17 -4.80
C ARG A 9 1.76 13.27 -5.96
N THR A 10 3.04 12.92 -6.06
CA THR A 10 3.56 12.02 -7.09
C THR A 10 2.88 10.64 -7.04
N PHE A 11 2.66 10.09 -5.84
CA PHE A 11 1.96 8.81 -5.68
C PHE A 11 0.53 8.87 -6.23
N LEU A 12 -0.26 9.86 -5.78
CA LEU A 12 -1.66 9.98 -6.17
C LEU A 12 -1.78 10.27 -7.66
N GLU A 13 -0.90 11.11 -8.19
CA GLU A 13 -0.87 11.46 -9.60
C GLU A 13 -0.46 10.27 -10.48
N PHE A 14 0.53 9.48 -10.05
CA PHE A 14 0.90 8.24 -10.73
C PHE A 14 -0.30 7.32 -10.89
N PHE A 15 -1.00 7.01 -9.79
CA PHE A 15 -2.15 6.11 -9.86
C PHE A 15 -3.36 6.72 -10.58
N ARG A 16 -3.54 8.05 -10.54
CA ARG A 16 -4.55 8.73 -11.36
C ARG A 16 -4.31 8.50 -12.86
N ARG A 17 -3.05 8.60 -13.32
CA ARG A 17 -2.68 8.30 -14.72
C ARG A 17 -2.90 6.84 -15.08
N GLU A 18 -2.82 5.95 -14.09
CA GLU A 18 -3.05 4.50 -14.21
C GLU A 18 -4.54 4.09 -14.09
N GLY A 19 -5.43 5.09 -14.06
CA GLY A 19 -6.89 4.92 -14.10
C GLY A 19 -7.52 4.67 -12.73
N HIS A 20 -6.83 4.99 -11.63
CA HIS A 20 -7.39 4.93 -10.29
C HIS A 20 -8.14 6.21 -9.93
N GLU A 21 -9.31 6.06 -9.31
CA GLU A 21 -10.01 7.18 -8.68
C GLU A 21 -9.21 7.65 -7.45
N VAL A 22 -8.89 8.94 -7.38
CA VAL A 22 -8.22 9.51 -6.20
C VAL A 22 -9.25 9.81 -5.13
N VAL A 23 -9.28 9.00 -4.08
CA VAL A 23 -10.26 9.10 -2.99
C VAL A 23 -9.63 9.78 -1.78
N ALA A 24 -10.39 10.65 -1.12
CA ALA A 24 -9.95 11.34 0.08
C ALA A 24 -9.69 10.36 1.25
N SER A 25 -8.75 10.73 2.11
CA SER A 25 -8.55 10.04 3.41
C SER A 25 -9.85 10.06 4.21
N SER A 26 -10.26 8.89 4.70
CA SER A 26 -11.36 8.79 5.65
C SER A 26 -10.96 9.36 7.02
N PRO A 27 -11.93 9.64 7.90
CA PRO A 27 -11.67 10.00 9.30
C PRO A 27 -10.86 8.94 10.06
N LEU A 28 -10.20 9.37 11.14
CA LEU A 28 -9.44 8.48 12.03
C LEU A 28 -10.34 7.56 12.85
N VAL A 29 -11.56 7.98 13.16
CA VAL A 29 -12.55 7.15 13.86
C VAL A 29 -13.48 6.54 12.79
N PRO A 30 -13.47 5.21 12.61
CA PRO A 30 -14.36 4.55 11.66
C PRO A 30 -15.83 4.76 12.04
N ARG A 31 -16.69 5.04 11.06
CA ARG A 31 -18.12 5.25 11.31
C ARG A 31 -18.92 3.95 11.42
N ASN A 32 -18.45 2.90 10.75
CA ASN A 32 -19.23 1.68 10.48
C ASN A 32 -18.54 0.39 10.99
N ASP A 33 -17.54 0.51 11.86
CA ASP A 33 -16.85 -0.66 12.43
C ASP A 33 -16.58 -0.44 13.93
N PRO A 34 -17.46 -0.94 14.82
CA PRO A 34 -17.30 -0.76 16.26
C PRO A 34 -16.13 -1.57 16.85
N THR A 35 -15.53 -2.49 16.07
CA THR A 35 -14.38 -3.30 16.52
C THR A 35 -13.05 -2.60 16.29
N LEU A 36 -13.01 -1.55 15.46
CA LEU A 36 -11.82 -0.77 15.16
C LEU A 36 -11.85 0.55 15.94
N MET A 37 -10.90 0.70 16.86
CA MET A 37 -10.74 1.95 17.62
C MET A 37 -10.28 3.12 16.74
N PHE A 38 -9.34 2.87 15.82
CA PHE A 38 -8.86 3.85 14.85
C PHE A 38 -8.62 3.23 13.48
N THR A 39 -8.71 4.06 12.43
CA THR A 39 -8.26 3.73 11.09
C THR A 39 -6.74 3.52 11.10
N ASN A 40 -6.30 2.27 10.90
CA ASN A 40 -4.89 1.86 10.96
C ASN A 40 -4.26 1.57 9.59
N ALA A 41 -5.08 1.58 8.53
CA ALA A 41 -4.68 1.30 7.15
C ALA A 41 -5.62 1.97 6.14
N GLY A 42 -5.12 2.18 4.91
CA GLY A 42 -5.89 2.74 3.79
C GLY A 42 -7.11 1.92 3.38
N MET A 43 -7.06 0.59 3.53
CA MET A 43 -8.13 -0.31 3.11
C MET A 43 -9.40 -0.24 3.99
N VAL A 44 -9.33 0.34 5.19
CA VAL A 44 -10.43 0.31 6.17
C VAL A 44 -11.70 0.92 5.59
N GLN A 45 -11.60 2.04 4.86
CA GLN A 45 -12.73 2.69 4.21
C GLN A 45 -13.32 1.92 3.01
N PHE A 46 -12.61 0.89 2.54
CA PHE A 46 -13.00 0.04 1.42
C PHE A 46 -13.33 -1.39 1.86
N LYS A 47 -13.39 -1.69 3.17
CA LYS A 47 -13.65 -3.03 3.71
C LYS A 47 -14.90 -3.66 3.08
N ASN A 48 -16.01 -2.91 3.03
CA ASN A 48 -17.27 -3.41 2.45
C ASN A 48 -17.22 -3.56 0.93
N VAL A 49 -16.35 -2.82 0.24
CA VAL A 49 -16.14 -2.97 -1.20
C VAL A 49 -15.38 -4.28 -1.48
N PHE A 50 -14.36 -4.58 -0.68
CA PHE A 50 -13.63 -5.85 -0.78
C PHE A 50 -14.49 -7.08 -0.47
N THR A 51 -15.45 -6.98 0.46
CA THR A 51 -16.37 -8.07 0.79
C THR A 51 -17.60 -8.13 -0.12
N GLY A 52 -17.74 -7.21 -1.08
CA GLY A 52 -18.88 -7.14 -1.99
C GLY A 52 -20.18 -6.62 -1.37
N LEU A 53 -20.15 -6.16 -0.10
CA LEU A 53 -21.30 -5.56 0.60
C LEU A 53 -21.61 -4.14 0.11
N GLU A 54 -20.63 -3.47 -0.50
CA GLU A 54 -20.78 -2.14 -1.08
C GLU A 54 -20.20 -2.12 -2.50
N LYS A 55 -20.86 -1.40 -3.42
CA LYS A 55 -20.36 -1.18 -4.77
C LYS A 55 -20.01 0.29 -4.97
N ARG A 56 -18.92 0.55 -5.69
CA ARG A 56 -18.49 1.89 -6.11
C ARG A 56 -18.62 2.02 -7.62
N ALA A 57 -18.70 3.26 -8.10
CA ALA A 57 -18.73 3.55 -9.54
C ALA A 57 -17.38 3.29 -10.23
N TYR A 58 -16.31 3.07 -9.46
CA TYR A 58 -14.96 2.76 -9.92
C TYR A 58 -14.52 1.38 -9.43
N SER A 59 -13.70 0.69 -10.22
CA SER A 59 -13.07 -0.58 -9.87
C SER A 59 -11.64 -0.42 -9.34
N ARG A 60 -11.09 0.80 -9.37
CA ARG A 60 -9.74 1.15 -8.92
C ARG A 60 -9.76 2.42 -8.10
N ALA A 61 -9.01 2.44 -6.99
CA ALA A 61 -8.89 3.63 -6.15
C ALA A 61 -7.47 3.84 -5.64
N SER A 62 -7.08 5.09 -5.37
CA SER A 62 -5.82 5.45 -4.74
C SER A 62 -6.03 6.50 -3.65
N THR A 63 -5.33 6.37 -2.53
CA THR A 63 -5.49 7.25 -1.37
C THR A 63 -4.17 7.55 -0.66
N ALA A 64 -4.16 8.66 0.08
CA ALA A 64 -3.18 8.94 1.13
C ALA A 64 -3.93 8.97 2.48
N GLN A 65 -4.04 7.83 3.13
CA GLN A 65 -4.86 7.66 4.34
C GLN A 65 -4.09 8.05 5.60
N LYS A 66 -4.65 8.95 6.40
CA LYS A 66 -4.20 9.19 7.78
C LYS A 66 -4.50 7.96 8.65
N CYS A 67 -3.47 7.43 9.29
CA CYS A 67 -3.53 6.20 10.07
C CYS A 67 -3.07 6.42 11.51
N VAL A 68 -3.67 5.68 12.45
CA VAL A 68 -3.21 5.59 13.83
C VAL A 68 -3.00 4.12 14.22
N ARG A 69 -1.83 3.82 14.80
CA ARG A 69 -1.47 2.50 15.38
C ARG A 69 -1.06 2.64 16.84
N ALA A 70 -2.05 2.90 17.68
CA ALA A 70 -1.87 3.11 19.12
C ALA A 70 -2.81 2.24 19.98
N GLY A 71 -3.26 1.09 19.45
CA GLY A 71 -4.15 0.19 20.18
C GLY A 71 -4.72 -0.94 19.33
N GLY A 72 -5.26 -1.96 19.99
CA GLY A 72 -5.81 -3.16 19.34
C GLY A 72 -4.73 -4.04 18.70
N LYS A 73 -5.08 -4.72 17.60
CA LYS A 73 -4.19 -5.69 16.91
C LYS A 73 -2.92 -5.05 16.32
N HIS A 74 -2.97 -3.76 15.97
CA HIS A 74 -1.84 -3.03 15.39
C HIS A 74 -1.48 -1.88 16.32
N ASN A 75 -0.51 -2.11 17.19
CA ASN A 75 -0.08 -1.16 18.21
C ASN A 75 1.43 -0.96 18.15
N ASP A 76 1.85 0.24 17.74
CA ASP A 76 3.25 0.62 17.64
C ASP A 76 3.69 1.53 18.79
N LEU A 77 2.82 1.79 19.78
CA LEU A 77 3.05 2.79 20.84
C LEU A 77 4.35 2.57 21.62
N GLU A 78 4.66 1.33 22.01
CA GLU A 78 5.88 0.99 22.75
C GLU A 78 7.16 1.05 21.89
N ASN A 79 7.03 1.06 20.56
CA ASN A 79 8.16 1.14 19.63
C ASN A 79 8.55 2.59 19.29
N VAL A 80 7.64 3.55 19.54
CA VAL A 80 7.85 4.97 19.21
C VAL A 80 8.91 5.57 20.13
N GLY A 81 9.87 6.27 19.54
CA GLY A 81 11.01 6.85 20.26
C GLY A 81 12.20 5.90 20.43
N TYR A 82 12.00 4.59 20.28
CA TYR A 82 13.07 3.58 20.34
C TYR A 82 13.63 3.18 18.98
N THR A 83 12.89 3.45 17.91
CA THR A 83 13.26 3.05 16.55
C THR A 83 13.05 4.19 15.57
N ALA A 84 13.80 4.16 14.45
CA ALA A 84 13.72 5.18 13.42
C ALA A 84 12.52 5.02 12.44
N ARG A 85 11.62 4.06 12.66
CA ARG A 85 10.60 3.66 11.68
C ARG A 85 9.17 3.52 12.20
N HIS A 86 8.97 3.62 13.52
CA HIS A 86 7.64 3.47 14.12
C HIS A 86 7.07 4.83 14.52
N HIS A 87 5.81 5.04 14.16
CA HIS A 87 5.02 6.23 14.51
C HIS A 87 3.64 5.78 15.01
N THR A 88 3.04 6.55 15.91
CA THR A 88 1.62 6.36 16.26
C THR A 88 0.72 6.86 15.13
N PHE A 89 0.95 8.09 14.66
CA PHE A 89 0.25 8.71 13.54
C PHE A 89 1.15 8.75 12.30
N PHE A 90 0.64 8.31 11.16
CA PHE A 90 1.35 8.33 9.88
C PHE A 90 0.37 8.38 8.70
N GLU A 91 0.89 8.60 7.49
CA GLU A 91 0.10 8.47 6.26
C GLU A 91 0.48 7.19 5.51
N MET A 92 -0.54 6.45 5.10
CA MET A 92 -0.41 5.27 4.26
C MET A 92 -0.85 5.60 2.84
N LEU A 93 0.10 5.57 1.91
CA LEU A 93 -0.18 5.65 0.48
C LEU A 93 -0.59 4.26 -0.01
N GLY A 94 -1.74 4.16 -0.69
CA GLY A 94 -2.27 2.87 -1.13
C GLY A 94 -3.06 2.95 -2.42
N ASN A 95 -2.87 1.96 -3.28
CA ASN A 95 -3.68 1.69 -4.46
C ASN A 95 -4.52 0.42 -4.24
N PHE A 96 -5.75 0.42 -4.73
CA PHE A 96 -6.73 -0.63 -4.50
C PHE A 96 -7.36 -1.04 -5.82
N SER A 97 -7.55 -2.35 -5.98
CA SER A 97 -8.23 -2.99 -7.10
C SER A 97 -9.42 -3.76 -6.56
N PHE A 98 -10.61 -3.49 -7.09
CA PHE A 98 -11.88 -4.11 -6.68
C PHE A 98 -12.37 -5.00 -7.82
N GLY A 99 -11.84 -6.22 -7.90
CA GLY A 99 -12.17 -7.18 -8.96
C GLY A 99 -11.69 -6.75 -10.35
N ASP A 100 -10.63 -5.94 -10.42
CA ASP A 100 -10.07 -5.42 -11.66
C ASP A 100 -8.73 -6.11 -11.99
N TYR A 101 -7.59 -5.50 -11.65
CA TYR A 101 -6.27 -6.09 -11.82
C TYR A 101 -5.81 -6.87 -10.58
N PHE A 102 -4.85 -7.78 -10.77
CA PHE A 102 -4.34 -8.66 -9.71
C PHE A 102 -2.80 -8.60 -9.60
N LYS A 103 -2.14 -9.72 -9.26
CA LYS A 103 -0.72 -9.76 -8.88
C LYS A 103 0.23 -9.14 -9.90
N GLU A 104 0.20 -9.57 -11.16
CA GLU A 104 1.13 -9.10 -12.20
C GLU A 104 1.11 -7.57 -12.31
N ARG A 105 -0.08 -6.99 -12.50
CA ARG A 105 -0.24 -5.54 -12.64
C ARG A 105 0.07 -4.78 -11.35
N ALA A 106 -0.29 -5.33 -10.19
CA ALA A 106 0.03 -4.71 -8.90
C ALA A 106 1.54 -4.57 -8.70
N ILE A 107 2.30 -5.63 -9.02
CA ILE A 107 3.76 -5.63 -8.98
C ILE A 107 4.34 -4.63 -9.99
N GLU A 108 3.84 -4.64 -11.22
CA GLU A 108 4.29 -3.72 -12.27
C GLU A 108 4.11 -2.25 -11.88
N LEU A 109 2.94 -1.89 -11.36
CA LEU A 109 2.63 -0.52 -10.93
C LEU A 109 3.56 -0.08 -9.79
N ALA A 110 3.73 -0.91 -8.76
CA ALA A 110 4.60 -0.60 -7.63
C ALA A 110 6.07 -0.46 -8.08
N TRP A 111 6.56 -1.38 -8.91
CA TRP A 111 7.94 -1.36 -9.39
C TRP A 111 8.23 -0.16 -10.28
N ASN A 112 7.31 0.19 -11.19
CA ASN A 112 7.45 1.36 -12.05
C ASN A 112 7.45 2.65 -11.24
N LEU A 113 6.54 2.81 -10.28
CA LEU A 113 6.52 3.98 -9.40
C LEU A 113 7.86 4.14 -8.65
N LEU A 114 8.36 3.07 -8.02
CA LEU A 114 9.59 3.13 -7.24
C LEU A 114 10.83 3.42 -8.09
N THR A 115 10.94 2.80 -9.26
CA THR A 115 12.19 2.82 -10.04
C THR A 115 12.20 3.87 -11.14
N ARG A 116 11.03 4.30 -11.65
CA ARG A 116 10.92 5.31 -12.71
C ARG A 116 10.55 6.67 -12.12
N ASP A 117 9.39 6.79 -11.47
CA ASP A 117 8.90 8.08 -10.97
C ASP A 117 9.68 8.56 -9.74
N TYR A 118 10.01 7.66 -8.80
CA TYR A 118 10.88 7.99 -7.65
C TYR A 118 12.37 7.80 -7.92
N GLY A 119 12.74 7.13 -9.01
CA GLY A 119 14.14 6.95 -9.41
C GLY A 119 15.00 6.18 -8.40
N LEU A 120 14.41 5.29 -7.60
CA LEU A 120 15.16 4.53 -6.62
C LEU A 120 16.10 3.53 -7.32
N PRO A 121 17.38 3.41 -6.89
CA PRO A 121 18.31 2.47 -7.49
C PRO A 121 17.85 1.02 -7.26
N LYS A 122 17.63 0.28 -8.35
CA LYS A 122 17.08 -1.10 -8.34
C LYS A 122 17.94 -2.04 -7.51
N GLU A 123 19.25 -1.82 -7.50
CA GLU A 123 20.23 -2.60 -6.76
C GLU A 123 20.10 -2.47 -5.23
N LYS A 124 19.37 -1.46 -4.73
CA LYS A 124 19.06 -1.30 -3.30
C LYS A 124 17.71 -1.89 -2.90
N LEU A 125 16.93 -2.35 -3.87
CA LEU A 125 15.62 -2.94 -3.63
C LEU A 125 15.74 -4.46 -3.49
N LEU A 126 14.95 -5.01 -2.58
CA LEU A 126 14.68 -6.43 -2.40
C LEU A 126 13.18 -6.60 -2.16
N VAL A 127 12.66 -7.80 -2.40
CA VAL A 127 11.23 -8.10 -2.21
C VAL A 127 11.07 -9.36 -1.38
N THR A 128 9.92 -9.46 -0.73
CA THR A 128 9.50 -10.67 -0.03
C THR A 128 8.20 -11.18 -0.65
N VAL A 129 8.02 -12.50 -0.68
CA VAL A 129 6.78 -13.17 -1.11
C VAL A 129 6.40 -14.22 -0.07
N TYR A 130 5.12 -14.58 0.00
CA TYR A 130 4.69 -15.69 0.84
C TYR A 130 5.30 -17.00 0.34
N HIS A 131 5.68 -17.90 1.25
CA HIS A 131 6.47 -19.08 0.90
C HIS A 131 5.81 -20.00 -0.15
N ASP A 132 4.49 -20.09 -0.15
CA ASP A 132 3.72 -20.88 -1.12
C ASP A 132 3.23 -20.07 -2.35
N ASP A 133 3.57 -18.77 -2.46
CA ASP A 133 3.14 -17.93 -3.58
C ASP A 133 4.17 -17.91 -4.73
N ASP A 134 4.19 -19.01 -5.48
CA ASP A 134 5.04 -19.17 -6.67
C ASP A 134 4.73 -18.17 -7.80
N GLU A 135 3.47 -17.74 -7.89
CA GLU A 135 3.02 -16.78 -8.89
C GLU A 135 3.67 -15.41 -8.66
N ALA A 136 3.63 -14.90 -7.42
CA ALA A 136 4.29 -13.65 -7.06
C ALA A 136 5.81 -13.73 -7.27
N PHE A 137 6.43 -14.85 -6.92
CA PHE A 137 7.86 -15.09 -7.15
C PHE A 137 8.21 -14.98 -8.64
N GLY A 138 7.46 -15.66 -9.50
CA GLY A 138 7.63 -15.62 -10.95
C GLY A 138 7.43 -14.21 -11.53
N HIS A 139 6.41 -13.49 -11.07
CA HIS A 139 6.16 -12.12 -11.50
C HIS A 139 7.30 -11.17 -11.12
N TRP A 140 7.85 -11.24 -9.91
CA TRP A 140 8.99 -10.42 -9.52
C TRP A 140 10.22 -10.67 -10.39
N LYS A 141 10.50 -11.92 -10.75
CA LYS A 141 11.58 -12.25 -11.71
C LYS A 141 11.33 -11.64 -13.07
N LYS A 142 10.11 -11.83 -13.61
CA LYS A 142 9.73 -11.36 -14.96
C LYS A 142 9.69 -9.83 -15.07
N ILE A 143 9.06 -9.16 -14.11
CA ILE A 143 8.73 -7.72 -14.18
C ILE A 143 9.88 -6.87 -13.66
N ALA A 144 10.44 -7.23 -12.51
CA ALA A 144 11.49 -6.44 -11.88
C ALA A 144 12.90 -6.86 -12.32
N GLY A 145 13.05 -8.04 -12.93
CA GLY A 145 14.35 -8.59 -13.31
C GLY A 145 15.23 -8.90 -12.10
N LEU A 146 14.63 -9.12 -10.93
CA LEU A 146 15.36 -9.38 -9.70
C LEU A 146 15.95 -10.80 -9.72
N PRO A 147 17.23 -10.97 -9.33
CA PRO A 147 17.81 -12.30 -9.13
C PRO A 147 17.21 -12.98 -7.90
N ASP A 148 17.24 -14.31 -7.85
CA ASP A 148 16.60 -15.13 -6.81
C ASP A 148 17.02 -14.72 -5.38
N GLN A 149 18.28 -14.36 -5.18
CA GLN A 149 18.81 -13.88 -3.89
C GLN A 149 18.15 -12.59 -3.37
N LYS A 150 17.40 -11.86 -4.21
CA LYS A 150 16.65 -10.64 -3.85
C LYS A 150 15.14 -10.86 -3.72
N ILE A 151 14.67 -12.09 -3.90
CA ILE A 151 13.26 -12.48 -3.77
C ILE A 151 13.16 -13.49 -2.63
N ILE A 152 12.85 -13.01 -1.43
CA ILE A 152 12.91 -13.80 -0.20
C ILE A 152 11.53 -14.38 0.11
N ARG A 153 11.44 -15.69 0.33
CA ARG A 153 10.20 -16.37 0.74
C ARG A 153 10.03 -16.31 2.26
N ILE A 154 8.86 -15.91 2.74
CA ILE A 154 8.53 -15.76 4.17
C ILE A 154 7.35 -16.68 4.56
N PRO A 155 7.48 -17.47 5.65
CA PRO A 155 6.40 -18.30 6.21
C PRO A 155 5.16 -17.55 6.68
#